data_AF-A0A914C1W2-F1
#
_entry.id   AF-A0A914C1W2-F1
#
_cell.length_a   1.000
_cell.length_b   1.000
_cell.length_c   1.000
_cell.angle_alpha   90.00
_cell.angle_beta   90.00
_cell.angle_gamma   90.00
#
_symmetry.space_group_name_H-M   'P 1'
#
loop_
_entity.id
_entity.type
_entity.pdbx_description
1 polymer ?
#
loop_
_entity_poly.entity_id
_entity_poly.type
_entity_poly.pdbx_seq_one_letter_code
_entity_poly.pdbx_strand_id
1 'polypeptide(L)'
;MNSHGAYHNYAYLDCFKELLKFKWKYIILMQNHDILLRTNYELVKIFTWFNGTNDISADNMQPYMYRIDTNYKWTFDNLKLFKDSKRNFNTSNGAPIKLKFAKSLVESSVSREMIDYMINTLNLTTFMERLQVNRTNCCVPEETMLATLNAADEINAPGGFCVTTNLFMFQLHGS
;
A
#
# COMPACT_ATOMS: atom_id res chain seq x y z
N MET A 1 -7.62 10.29 14.16
CA MET A 1 -8.51 9.69 13.15
C MET A 1 -9.85 10.42 13.17
N ASN A 2 -10.48 10.67 12.02
CA ASN A 2 -11.86 11.19 11.94
C ASN A 2 -12.76 10.24 11.13
N SER A 3 -14.07 10.52 11.07
CA SER A 3 -15.06 9.67 10.38
C SER A 3 -14.91 9.58 8.86
N HIS A 4 -13.99 10.34 8.25
CA HIS A 4 -13.74 10.36 6.80
C HIS A 4 -12.43 9.64 6.44
N GLY A 5 -11.85 8.88 7.38
CA GLY A 5 -10.59 8.14 7.21
C GLY A 5 -9.33 8.99 7.33
N ALA A 6 -9.44 10.28 7.69
CA ALA A 6 -8.25 11.12 7.86
C ALA A 6 -7.42 10.65 9.06
N TYR A 7 -6.10 10.66 8.89
CA TYR A 7 -5.10 10.19 9.87
C TYR A 7 -5.13 8.69 10.20
N HIS A 8 -5.97 7.88 9.53
CA HIS A 8 -6.06 6.43 9.75
C HIS A 8 -4.73 5.72 9.55
N ASN A 9 -4.05 6.00 8.43
CA ASN A 9 -2.75 5.42 8.10
C ASN A 9 -1.64 5.73 9.12
N TYR A 10 -1.68 6.84 9.85
CA TYR A 10 -0.68 7.06 10.91
C TYR A 10 -0.83 6.04 12.03
N ALA A 11 -2.06 5.70 12.40
CA ALA A 11 -2.31 4.66 13.39
C ALA A 11 -1.75 3.32 12.89
N TYR A 12 -1.96 2.98 11.62
CA TYR A 12 -1.32 1.79 11.03
C TYR A 12 0.21 1.83 11.11
N LEU A 13 0.85 2.92 10.67
CA LEU A 13 2.30 3.03 10.70
C LEU A 13 2.87 2.93 12.13
N ASP A 14 2.18 3.48 13.13
CA ASP A 14 2.61 3.37 14.52
C ASP A 14 2.39 1.97 15.09
N CYS A 15 1.25 1.32 14.79
CA CYS A 15 1.04 -0.08 15.13
C CYS A 15 2.08 -1.00 14.47
N PHE A 16 2.41 -0.79 13.21
CA PHE A 16 3.42 -1.56 12.48
C PHE A 16 4.80 -1.47 13.12
N LYS A 17 5.23 -0.27 13.52
CA LYS A 17 6.51 -0.08 14.25
C LYS A 17 6.53 -0.89 15.54
N GLU A 18 5.45 -0.88 16.30
CA GLU A 18 5.35 -1.62 17.56
C GLU A 18 5.32 -3.14 17.32
N LEU A 19 4.56 -3.59 16.33
CA LEU A 19 4.44 -5.01 15.99
C LEU A 19 5.74 -5.60 15.47
N LEU A 20 6.59 -4.84 14.76
CA LEU A 20 7.88 -5.33 14.26
C LEU A 20 8.84 -5.82 15.37
N LYS A 21 8.61 -5.45 16.63
CA LYS A 21 9.34 -5.94 17.81
C LYS A 21 9.07 -7.42 18.11
N PHE A 22 8.01 -8.00 17.53
CA PHE A 22 7.61 -9.39 17.74
C PHE A 22 7.83 -10.26 16.51
N LYS A 23 7.75 -11.59 16.71
CA LYS A 23 7.85 -12.60 15.65
C LYS A 23 6.45 -12.97 15.16
N TRP A 24 6.16 -12.65 13.91
CA TRP A 24 4.91 -13.00 13.21
C TRP A 24 5.22 -13.10 11.71
N LYS A 25 4.22 -13.51 10.90
CA LYS A 25 4.38 -13.69 9.44
C LYS A 25 3.48 -12.77 8.63
N TYR A 26 2.24 -12.61 9.07
CA TYR A 26 1.26 -11.74 8.44
C TYR A 26 0.53 -10.91 9.49
N ILE A 27 0.14 -9.70 9.12
CA ILE A 27 -0.86 -8.89 9.82
C ILE A 27 -2.14 -8.92 8.99
N ILE A 28 -3.28 -9.11 9.64
CA ILE A 28 -4.60 -8.90 9.05
C ILE A 28 -5.11 -7.56 9.56
N LEU A 29 -5.41 -6.64 8.65
CA LEU A 29 -6.05 -5.36 8.98
C LEU A 29 -7.55 -5.57 9.05
N MET A 30 -8.13 -5.18 10.18
CA MET A 30 -9.55 -5.30 10.46
C MET A 30 -10.10 -4.01 11.04
N GLN A 31 -11.40 -3.79 10.85
CA GLN A 31 -12.22 -2.78 11.48
C GLN A 31 -13.08 -3.40 12.61
N ASN A 32 -13.64 -2.56 13.47
CA ASN A 32 -14.39 -3.01 14.66
C ASN A 32 -15.61 -3.91 14.37
N HIS A 33 -16.11 -3.91 13.14
CA HIS A 33 -17.28 -4.68 12.72
C HIS A 33 -16.91 -5.90 11.87
N ASP A 34 -15.62 -6.17 11.68
CA ASP A 34 -15.16 -7.34 10.94
C ASP A 34 -15.19 -8.60 11.80
N ILE A 35 -15.55 -9.71 11.17
CA ILE A 35 -15.50 -11.04 11.75
C ILE A 35 -14.71 -11.97 10.84
N LEU A 36 -13.82 -12.78 11.43
CA LEU A 36 -13.09 -13.79 10.69
C LEU A 36 -14.00 -14.98 10.39
N LEU A 37 -14.16 -15.32 9.12
CA LEU A 37 -14.97 -16.45 8.66
C LEU A 37 -14.19 -17.77 8.50
N ARG A 38 -12.89 -17.75 8.80
CA ARG A 38 -11.98 -18.89 8.72
C ARG A 38 -11.36 -19.16 10.08
N THR A 39 -11.11 -20.43 10.36
CA THR A 39 -10.38 -20.84 11.56
C THR A 39 -8.91 -20.42 11.46
N ASN A 40 -8.24 -20.32 12.61
CA ASN A 40 -6.80 -20.05 12.64
C ASN A 40 -5.98 -21.07 11.82
N TYR A 41 -6.36 -22.35 11.85
CA TYR A 41 -5.69 -23.38 11.07
C TYR A 41 -5.80 -23.16 9.56
N GLU A 42 -6.98 -22.77 9.08
CA GLU A 42 -7.18 -22.42 7.67
C GLU A 42 -6.40 -21.16 7.28
N LEU A 43 -6.40 -20.12 8.12
CA LEU A 43 -5.61 -18.91 7.88
C LEU A 43 -4.11 -19.20 7.78
N VAL A 44 -3.58 -20.04 8.69
CA VAL A 44 -2.17 -20.46 8.64
C VAL A 44 -1.87 -21.21 7.34
N LYS A 45 -2.77 -22.09 6.87
CA LYS A 45 -2.61 -22.77 5.58
C LYS A 45 -2.58 -21.78 4.41
N ILE A 46 -3.54 -20.86 4.36
CA ILE A 46 -3.63 -19.83 3.31
C ILE A 46 -2.34 -19.00 3.27
N PHE A 47 -1.89 -18.49 4.41
CA PHE A 47 -0.66 -17.68 4.47
C PHE A 47 0.62 -18.49 4.21
N THR A 48 0.61 -19.79 4.48
CA THR A 48 1.70 -20.69 4.06
C THR A 48 1.76 -20.78 2.53
N TRP A 49 0.62 -20.84 1.86
CA TRP A 49 0.55 -20.82 0.39
C TRP A 49 0.93 -19.47 -0.20
N PHE A 50 0.59 -18.36 0.46
CA PHE A 50 0.99 -17.02 0.03
C PHE A 50 2.51 -16.81 0.12
N ASN A 51 3.20 -17.46 1.06
CA ASN A 51 4.66 -17.55 1.09
C ASN A 51 5.38 -16.18 0.91
N GLY A 52 4.90 -15.15 1.60
CA GLY A 52 5.45 -13.79 1.56
C GLY A 52 4.74 -12.84 0.58
N THR A 53 3.81 -13.31 -0.27
CA THR A 53 2.96 -12.41 -1.06
C THR A 53 1.94 -11.69 -0.18
N ASN A 54 1.62 -10.45 -0.52
CA ASN A 54 0.59 -9.68 0.18
C ASN A 54 -0.78 -9.94 -0.46
N ASP A 55 -1.83 -9.88 0.35
CA ASP A 55 -3.22 -9.91 -0.09
C ASP A 55 -3.84 -8.54 0.20
N ILE A 56 -3.74 -7.68 -0.81
CA ILE A 56 -4.19 -6.29 -0.81
C ILE A 56 -4.94 -6.11 -2.13
N SER A 57 -6.19 -5.67 -2.09
CA SER A 57 -6.91 -5.35 -3.32
C SER A 57 -6.24 -4.15 -4.01
N ALA A 58 -6.24 -4.10 -5.33
CA ALA A 58 -5.72 -2.93 -6.03
C ALA A 58 -6.47 -2.69 -7.34
N ASP A 59 -7.18 -1.57 -7.37
CA ASP A 59 -7.95 -1.06 -8.48
C ASP A 59 -7.27 0.16 -9.12
N ASN A 60 -7.66 0.40 -10.36
CA ASN A 60 -7.23 1.57 -11.12
C ASN A 60 -7.66 2.87 -10.41
N MET A 61 -6.68 3.71 -10.04
CA MET A 61 -6.93 5.01 -9.41
C MET A 61 -7.50 6.07 -10.37
N GLN A 62 -7.42 5.86 -11.70
CA GLN A 62 -7.77 6.88 -12.69
C GLN A 62 -9.14 7.55 -12.49
N PRO A 63 -10.25 6.83 -12.17
CA PRO A 63 -11.56 7.44 -11.92
C PRO A 63 -11.59 8.34 -10.68
N TYR A 64 -10.63 8.18 -9.77
CA TYR A 64 -10.55 8.84 -8.47
C TYR A 64 -9.38 9.84 -8.39
N MET A 65 -8.74 10.16 -9.52
CA MET A 65 -7.58 11.06 -9.54
C MET A 65 -7.89 12.47 -9.03
N TYR A 66 -9.15 12.91 -9.09
CA TYR A 66 -9.62 14.17 -8.49
C TYR A 66 -9.45 14.23 -6.97
N ARG A 67 -9.23 13.08 -6.33
CA ARG A 67 -9.02 12.96 -4.89
C ARG A 67 -7.57 13.12 -4.46
N ILE A 68 -6.63 12.93 -5.39
CA ILE A 68 -5.19 13.12 -5.19
C ILE A 68 -4.83 14.54 -5.62
N ASP A 69 -3.90 15.17 -4.92
CA ASP A 69 -3.40 16.48 -5.33
C ASP A 69 -2.57 16.38 -6.62
N THR A 70 -3.18 16.73 -7.74
CA THR A 70 -2.55 16.70 -9.06
C THR A 70 -1.55 17.83 -9.30
N ASN A 71 -1.54 18.88 -8.46
CA ASN A 71 -0.59 19.98 -8.57
C ASN A 71 0.77 19.62 -7.95
N TYR A 72 0.80 18.60 -7.09
CA TYR A 72 2.04 18.09 -6.52
C TYR A 72 2.74 17.13 -7.48
N LYS A 73 4.07 17.27 -7.59
CA LYS A 73 4.89 16.30 -8.33
C LYS A 73 5.16 15.10 -7.43
N TRP A 74 4.44 14.01 -7.67
CA TRP A 74 4.57 12.73 -6.95
C TRP A 74 5.78 11.90 -7.40
N THR A 75 6.93 12.54 -7.55
CA THR A 75 8.20 11.89 -7.90
C THR A 75 8.98 11.49 -6.65
N PHE A 76 9.85 10.48 -6.76
CA PHE A 76 10.59 9.95 -5.61
C PHE A 76 11.46 11.00 -4.90
N ASP A 77 12.05 11.92 -5.66
CA ASP A 77 12.84 13.05 -5.17
C ASP A 77 11.99 14.05 -4.36
N ASN A 78 10.85 14.46 -4.90
CA ASN A 78 9.93 15.38 -4.23
C ASN A 78 9.34 14.77 -2.95
N LEU A 79 9.03 13.48 -2.99
CA LEU A 79 8.53 12.73 -1.83
C LEU A 79 9.61 12.42 -0.82
N LYS A 80 10.90 12.46 -1.21
CA LYS A 80 12.02 11.88 -0.44
C LYS A 80 11.67 10.47 0.05
N LEU A 81 11.10 9.67 -0.85
CA LEU A 81 10.36 8.44 -0.54
C LEU A 81 11.21 7.37 0.14
N PHE A 82 12.49 7.28 -0.20
CA PHE A 82 13.45 6.35 0.38
C PHE A 82 14.31 7.03 1.43
N LYS A 83 14.59 6.31 2.53
CA LYS A 83 15.57 6.76 3.53
C LYS A 83 16.99 6.82 2.96
N ASP A 84 17.32 5.88 2.08
CA ASP A 84 18.52 6.01 1.23
C ASP A 84 18.24 7.07 0.16
N SER A 85 18.84 8.25 0.35
CA SER A 85 18.61 9.41 -0.50
C SER A 85 19.02 9.17 -1.96
N LYS A 86 19.98 8.28 -2.23
CA LYS A 86 20.44 7.99 -3.61
C LYS A 86 19.30 7.43 -4.46
N ARG A 87 18.46 6.56 -3.89
CA ARG A 87 17.33 5.93 -4.58
C ARG A 87 16.27 6.94 -5.04
N ASN A 88 16.17 8.08 -4.37
CA ASN A 88 15.20 9.12 -4.73
C ASN A 88 15.54 9.84 -6.04
N PHE A 89 16.79 9.78 -6.48
CA PHE A 89 17.25 10.41 -7.73
C PHE A 89 17.36 9.42 -8.89
N ASN A 90 16.91 8.17 -8.70
CA ASN A 90 16.83 7.22 -9.78
C ASN A 90 15.90 7.75 -10.88
N THR A 91 16.28 7.49 -12.13
CA THR A 91 15.52 7.91 -13.31
C THR A 91 15.05 6.70 -14.09
N SER A 92 13.92 6.87 -14.77
CA SER A 92 13.43 5.94 -15.78
C SER A 92 13.30 6.71 -17.09
N ASN A 93 13.95 6.24 -18.15
CA ASN A 93 14.01 6.91 -19.45
C ASN A 93 14.47 8.39 -19.36
N GLY A 94 15.43 8.69 -18.48
CA GLY A 94 15.97 10.04 -18.31
C GLY A 94 15.09 11.00 -17.50
N ALA A 95 13.96 10.54 -16.96
CA ALA A 95 13.07 11.35 -16.12
C ALA A 95 13.01 10.84 -14.67
N PRO A 96 12.78 11.71 -13.67
CA PRO A 96 12.53 11.28 -12.30
C PRO A 96 11.37 10.28 -12.23
N ILE A 97 11.55 9.22 -11.46
CA ILE A 97 10.52 8.19 -11.30
C ILE A 97 9.31 8.77 -10.56
N LYS A 98 8.13 8.58 -11.13
CA LYS A 98 6.84 9.02 -10.58
C LYS A 98 6.12 7.85 -9.93
N LEU A 99 5.58 8.08 -8.73
CA LEU A 99 4.72 7.14 -8.03
C LEU A 99 3.38 6.97 -8.77
N LYS A 100 3.04 5.73 -9.10
CA LYS A 100 1.73 5.36 -9.65
C LYS A 100 0.78 4.97 -8.53
N PHE A 101 -0.38 5.60 -8.50
CA PHE A 101 -1.37 5.34 -7.46
C PHE A 101 -2.27 4.16 -7.81
N ALA A 102 -2.62 3.40 -6.78
CA ALA A 102 -3.66 2.39 -6.79
C ALA A 102 -4.65 2.64 -5.66
N LYS A 103 -5.89 2.19 -5.84
CA LYS A 103 -6.96 2.24 -4.84
C LYS A 103 -7.26 0.83 -4.32
N SER A 104 -7.66 0.69 -3.08
CA SER A 104 -8.07 -0.57 -2.45
C SER A 104 -9.28 -0.35 -1.56
N LEU A 105 -9.78 -1.44 -0.98
CA LEU A 105 -10.48 -1.45 0.30
C LEU A 105 -9.46 -1.36 1.46
N VAL A 106 -9.95 -1.22 2.70
CA VAL A 106 -9.10 -1.03 3.89
C VAL A 106 -8.57 -2.36 4.43
N GLU A 107 -9.32 -3.43 4.19
CA GLU A 107 -9.03 -4.78 4.64
C GLU A 107 -7.90 -5.38 3.80
N SER A 108 -6.89 -5.94 4.47
CA SER A 108 -5.70 -6.47 3.80
C SER A 108 -4.96 -7.44 4.71
N SER A 109 -4.30 -8.43 4.12
CA SER A 109 -3.32 -9.27 4.81
C SER A 109 -1.91 -8.97 4.28
N VAL A 110 -1.04 -8.46 5.14
CA VAL A 110 0.26 -7.92 4.75
C VAL A 110 1.39 -8.71 5.38
N SER A 111 2.38 -9.11 4.57
CA SER A 111 3.55 -9.87 5.03
C SER A 111 4.44 -9.03 5.95
N ARG A 112 5.18 -9.70 6.82
CA ARG A 112 6.15 -9.02 7.70
C ARG A 112 7.23 -8.28 6.92
N GLU A 113 7.67 -8.85 5.82
CA GLU A 113 8.68 -8.30 4.93
C GLU A 113 8.22 -6.97 4.32
N MET A 114 6.95 -6.89 3.89
CA MET A 114 6.37 -5.63 3.41
C MET A 114 6.30 -4.56 4.51
N ILE A 115 5.86 -4.93 5.71
CA ILE A 115 5.79 -3.99 6.84
C ILE A 115 7.19 -3.51 7.25
N ASP A 116 8.16 -4.41 7.32
CA ASP A 116 9.55 -4.05 7.58
C ASP A 116 10.08 -3.09 6.51
N TYR A 117 9.80 -3.36 5.23
CA TYR A 117 10.17 -2.48 4.14
C TYR A 117 9.56 -1.08 4.28
N MET A 118 8.26 -0.98 4.56
CA MET A 118 7.56 0.29 4.78
C MET A 118 8.18 1.10 5.92
N ILE A 119 8.48 0.46 7.04
CA ILE A 119 8.96 1.14 8.25
C ILE A 119 10.46 1.44 8.19
N ASN A 120 11.26 0.51 7.70
CA ASN A 120 12.72 0.56 7.78
C ASN A 120 13.37 1.08 6.50
N THR A 121 12.75 0.92 5.33
CA THR A 121 13.34 1.34 4.04
C THR A 121 12.74 2.65 3.52
N LEU A 122 11.44 2.85 3.69
CA LEU A 122 10.75 4.05 3.19
C LEU A 122 10.75 5.19 4.22
N ASN A 123 10.70 6.41 3.72
CA ASN A 123 10.34 7.61 4.46
C ASN A 123 8.96 8.07 3.99
N LEU A 124 7.93 7.67 4.72
CA LEU A 124 6.53 7.92 4.36
C LEU A 124 6.02 9.29 4.82
N THR A 125 6.86 10.14 5.42
CA THR A 125 6.43 11.41 6.03
C THR A 125 5.74 12.33 5.03
N THR A 126 6.43 12.72 3.96
CA THR A 126 5.89 13.61 2.93
C THR A 126 4.75 12.94 2.18
N PHE A 127 4.87 11.65 1.85
CA PHE A 127 3.79 10.90 1.21
C PHE A 127 2.49 10.98 2.01
N MET A 128 2.56 10.71 3.31
CA MET A 128 1.42 10.77 4.22
C MET A 128 0.84 12.19 4.34
N GLU A 129 1.69 13.19 4.51
CA GLU A 129 1.27 14.60 4.57
C GLU A 129 0.53 15.03 3.30
N ARG A 130 1.06 14.66 2.12
CA ARG A 130 0.46 15.01 0.83
C ARG A 130 -0.88 14.32 0.61
N LEU A 131 -1.05 13.07 1.05
CA LEU A 131 -2.34 12.37 0.98
C LEU A 131 -3.44 13.07 1.81
N GLN A 132 -3.09 13.93 2.77
CA GLN A 132 -4.06 14.61 3.64
C GLN A 132 -4.41 16.03 3.21
N VAL A 133 -3.81 16.57 2.15
CA VAL A 133 -4.02 17.98 1.78
C VAL A 133 -5.48 18.23 1.40
N ASN A 134 -6.13 17.29 0.72
CA ASN A 134 -7.54 17.39 0.32
C ASN A 134 -8.49 16.72 1.33
N ARG A 135 -8.55 17.27 2.55
CA ARG A 135 -9.30 16.72 3.71
C ARG A 135 -10.81 16.58 3.50
N THR A 136 -11.37 17.25 2.50
CA THR A 136 -12.79 17.21 2.16
C THR A 136 -13.17 16.03 1.28
N ASN A 137 -12.20 15.39 0.63
CA ASN A 137 -12.42 14.16 -0.12
C ASN A 137 -12.20 12.98 0.82
N CYS A 138 -13.31 12.38 1.29
CA CYS A 138 -13.24 11.17 2.12
C CYS A 138 -12.42 10.06 1.45
N CYS A 139 -11.84 9.22 2.32
CA CYS A 139 -11.46 7.84 2.04
C CYS A 139 -10.20 7.66 1.17
N VAL A 140 -9.60 8.74 0.67
CA VAL A 140 -8.34 8.70 -0.11
C VAL A 140 -7.17 8.14 0.69
N PRO A 141 -6.89 8.58 1.93
CA PRO A 141 -5.66 8.16 2.58
C PRO A 141 -5.65 6.65 2.87
N GLU A 142 -6.69 6.13 3.51
CA GLU A 142 -6.76 4.73 3.97
C GLU A 142 -6.82 3.72 2.82
N GLU A 143 -7.54 4.05 1.75
CA GLU A 143 -7.71 3.17 0.59
C GLU A 143 -6.54 3.24 -0.40
N THR A 144 -5.60 4.18 -0.23
CA THR A 144 -4.55 4.44 -1.23
C THR A 144 -3.17 4.02 -0.77
N MET A 145 -2.82 4.17 0.51
CA MET A 145 -1.43 3.97 0.96
C MET A 145 -0.93 2.55 0.70
N LEU A 146 -1.58 1.54 1.25
CA LEU A 146 -1.12 0.16 1.13
C LEU A 146 -1.22 -0.32 -0.32
N ALA A 147 -2.34 -0.03 -0.98
CA ALA A 147 -2.54 -0.34 -2.39
C ALA A 147 -1.41 0.21 -3.26
N THR A 148 -1.10 1.50 -3.13
CA THR A 148 -0.06 2.18 -3.93
C THR A 148 1.32 1.63 -3.62
N LEU A 149 1.68 1.47 -2.35
CA LEU A 149 3.01 0.97 -1.97
C LEU A 149 3.20 -0.50 -2.37
N ASN A 150 2.13 -1.29 -2.40
CA ASN A 150 2.15 -2.68 -2.83
C ASN A 150 2.14 -2.83 -4.37
N ALA A 151 1.44 -1.93 -5.06
CA ALA A 151 1.19 -2.00 -6.50
C ALA A 151 2.28 -1.35 -7.38
N ALA A 152 3.12 -0.51 -6.79
CA ALA A 152 4.11 0.27 -7.53
C ALA A 152 5.40 -0.52 -7.77
N ASP A 153 5.56 -1.04 -8.99
CA ASP A 153 6.76 -1.77 -9.44
C ASP A 153 8.04 -0.98 -9.18
N GLU A 154 7.99 0.35 -9.34
CA GLU A 154 9.16 1.20 -9.20
C GLU A 154 9.67 1.28 -7.76
N ILE A 155 8.83 0.92 -6.79
CA ILE A 155 9.22 0.80 -5.38
C ILE A 155 9.81 -0.58 -5.09
N ASN A 156 9.45 -1.61 -5.87
CA ASN A 156 9.89 -3.00 -5.67
C ASN A 156 9.66 -3.49 -4.23
N ALA A 157 8.42 -3.33 -3.75
CA ALA A 157 8.03 -3.73 -2.41
C ALA A 157 7.95 -5.26 -2.27
N PRO A 158 8.38 -5.84 -1.13
CA PRO A 158 8.26 -7.29 -0.89
C PRO A 158 6.81 -7.76 -0.96
N GLY A 159 6.56 -8.85 -1.69
CA GLY A 159 5.23 -9.43 -1.85
C GLY A 159 4.26 -8.56 -2.67
N GLY A 160 4.75 -7.49 -3.29
CA GLY A 160 3.98 -6.61 -4.17
C GLY A 160 3.65 -7.26 -5.52
N PHE A 161 2.75 -6.61 -6.25
CA PHE A 161 2.34 -7.00 -7.60
C PHE A 161 2.10 -5.77 -8.46
N CYS A 162 2.02 -5.90 -9.79
CA CYS A 162 1.75 -4.77 -10.67
C CYS A 162 0.25 -4.67 -11.00
N VAL A 163 -0.34 -3.48 -10.87
CA VAL A 163 -1.63 -3.18 -11.52
C VAL A 163 -1.33 -2.75 -12.96
N THR A 164 -1.34 -3.70 -13.88
CA THR A 164 -1.22 -3.37 -15.31
C THR A 164 -2.50 -2.72 -15.80
N THR A 165 -2.39 -1.57 -16.47
CA THR A 165 -3.51 -0.83 -17.09
C THR A 165 -4.18 -1.56 -18.26
N ASN A 166 -3.75 -2.78 -18.57
CA ASN A 166 -4.41 -3.67 -19.53
C ASN A 166 -4.73 -4.98 -18.81
N LEU A 167 -6.01 -5.18 -18.46
CA LEU A 167 -6.54 -6.50 -18.13
C LEU A 167 -6.18 -7.46 -19.27
N PHE A 168 -5.20 -8.32 -19.08
CA PHE A 168 -5.38 -9.68 -19.56
C PHE A 168 -6.36 -10.33 -18.59
N MET A 169 -7.63 -10.29 -18.97
CA MET A 169 -8.62 -11.23 -18.48
C MET A 169 -7.99 -12.62 -18.55
N PHE A 170 -7.68 -13.22 -17.41
CA PHE A 170 -7.62 -14.68 -17.32
C PHE A 170 -9.04 -15.17 -17.60
N GLN A 171 -9.37 -15.34 -18.87
CA GLN A 171 -10.44 -16.22 -19.27
C GLN A 171 -10.01 -17.61 -18.82
N LEU A 172 -10.51 -18.04 -17.67
CA LEU A 172 -10.59 -19.44 -17.32
C LEU A 172 -11.47 -20.09 -18.39
N HIS A 173 -10.86 -20.58 -19.47
CA HIS A 173 -11.46 -21.61 -20.28
C HIS A 173 -11.44 -22.88 -19.44
N GLY A 174 -12.58 -23.14 -18.80
CA GLY A 174 -12.93 -24.47 -18.32
C GLY A 174 -12.90 -25.43 -19.50
N SER A 175 -12.29 -26.58 -19.23
CA SER A 175 -12.37 -27.88 -19.90
C SER A 175 -13.46 -28.05 -20.97
#